data_AF-A0A9E2L2G6-F1
#
_entry.id   AF-A0A9E2L2G6-F1
#
_cell.length_a   1.000
_cell.length_b   1.000
_cell.length_c   1.000
_cell.angle_alpha   90.00
_cell.angle_beta   90.00
_cell.angle_gamma   90.00
#
_symmetry.space_group_name_H-M   'P 1'
#
loop_
_entity.id
_entity.type
_entity.pdbx_description
1 polymer ?
#
loop_
_entity_poly.entity_id
_entity_poly.type
_entity_poly.pdbx_seq_one_letter_code
_entity_poly.pdbx_strand_id
1 'polypeptide(L)'
;MDENLQLTFRIVAYSIYCIVIISWLPRKRKKAAELGDCILPLKKRGKNYFWIALAVAPTLIFLQRFRDFGPFINTILSLCAILSAELVMKERISSLLSGVYKNGIVVDGRFILFSDILALPTIAYEHEEETQDDFYRQSLKIVTEQSGEIYVGFSSVQERENAVATILAQEPRLKP
;
A
#
# COMPACT_ATOMS: atom_id res chain seq x y z
N MET A 1 28.01 -19.99 22.37
CA MET A 1 27.58 -19.65 21.00
C MET A 1 28.45 -18.50 20.57
N ASP A 2 29.32 -18.73 19.59
CA ASP A 2 30.47 -17.87 19.35
C ASP A 2 30.05 -16.47 18.94
N GLU A 3 30.74 -15.46 19.49
CA GLU A 3 30.53 -14.04 19.22
C GLU A 3 30.56 -13.74 17.71
N ASN A 4 31.37 -14.50 16.97
CA ASN A 4 31.45 -14.47 15.51
C ASN A 4 30.14 -14.87 14.82
N LEU A 5 29.40 -15.83 15.35
CA LEU A 5 28.15 -16.31 14.75
C LEU A 5 27.04 -15.25 14.87
N GLN A 6 26.96 -14.58 16.03
CA GLN A 6 26.02 -13.49 16.24
C GLN A 6 26.33 -12.27 15.36
N LEU A 7 27.62 -11.96 15.18
CA LEU A 7 28.07 -10.85 14.35
C LEU A 7 27.75 -11.10 12.86
N THR A 8 27.98 -12.33 12.40
CA THR A 8 27.62 -12.77 11.03
C THR A 8 26.12 -12.66 10.79
N PHE A 9 25.29 -13.10 11.75
CA PHE A 9 23.83 -13.00 11.66
C PHE A 9 23.34 -11.55 11.54
N ARG A 10 23.91 -10.62 12.31
CA ARG A 10 23.58 -9.19 12.25
C ARG A 10 23.94 -8.60 10.88
N ILE A 11 25.10 -8.94 10.33
CA ILE A 11 25.51 -8.49 8.99
C ILE A 11 24.51 -8.97 7.93
N VAL A 12 24.09 -10.25 8.00
CA VAL A 12 23.08 -10.80 7.09
C VAL A 12 21.74 -10.07 7.22
N ALA A 13 21.26 -9.82 8.44
CA ALA A 13 20.01 -9.09 8.65
C ALA A 13 20.06 -7.66 8.09
N TYR A 14 21.16 -6.93 8.31
CA TYR A 14 21.36 -5.61 7.70
C TYR A 14 21.45 -5.67 6.17
N SER A 15 22.11 -6.69 5.61
CA SER A 15 22.20 -6.89 4.16
C SER A 15 20.82 -7.09 3.55
N ILE A 16 19.99 -7.94 4.16
CA ILE A 16 18.60 -8.16 3.72
C ILE A 16 17.80 -6.87 3.82
N TYR A 17 17.93 -6.12 4.90
CA TYR A 17 17.26 -4.83 5.07
C TYR A 17 17.65 -3.82 3.99
N CYS A 18 18.95 -3.71 3.66
CA CYS A 18 19.45 -2.88 2.57
C CYS A 18 18.87 -3.32 1.21
N ILE A 19 18.78 -4.63 0.96
CA ILE A 19 18.15 -5.18 -0.26
C ILE A 19 16.68 -4.76 -0.35
N VAL A 20 15.92 -4.80 0.75
CA VAL A 20 14.52 -4.35 0.78
C VAL A 20 14.39 -2.88 0.41
N ILE A 21 15.27 -2.03 0.95
CA ILE A 21 15.30 -0.60 0.61
C ILE A 21 15.64 -0.39 -0.87
N ILE A 22 16.72 -1.00 -1.37
CA ILE A 22 17.16 -0.82 -2.77
C ILE A 22 16.11 -1.35 -3.76
N SER A 23 15.43 -2.46 -3.41
CA SER A 23 14.40 -3.08 -4.22
C SER A 23 13.14 -2.23 -4.41
N TRP A 24 12.99 -1.12 -3.67
CA TRP A 24 11.82 -0.24 -3.80
C TRP A 24 11.71 0.41 -5.19
N LEU A 25 12.86 0.77 -5.80
CA LEU A 25 12.94 1.52 -7.04
C LEU A 25 12.47 0.66 -8.24
N PRO A 26 12.98 -0.58 -8.44
CA PRO A 26 12.49 -1.44 -9.50
C PRO A 26 11.03 -1.87 -9.26
N ARG A 27 10.62 -2.14 -8.00
CA ARG A 27 9.23 -2.48 -7.68
C ARG A 27 8.27 -1.34 -8.05
N LYS A 28 8.62 -0.09 -7.76
CA LYS A 28 7.84 1.08 -8.18
C LYS A 28 7.75 1.19 -9.70
N ARG A 29 8.89 1.03 -10.41
CA ARG A 29 8.93 1.13 -11.88
C ARG A 29 8.08 0.06 -12.57
N LYS A 30 8.14 -1.20 -12.10
CA LYS A 30 7.31 -2.29 -12.63
C LYS A 30 5.82 -1.98 -12.49
N LYS A 31 5.39 -1.58 -11.29
CA LYS A 31 3.99 -1.22 -11.03
C LYS A 31 3.52 -0.02 -11.86
N ALA A 32 4.37 1.00 -11.99
CA ALA A 32 4.06 2.16 -12.82
C ALA A 32 3.95 1.78 -14.32
N ALA A 33 4.78 0.85 -14.80
CA ALA A 33 4.72 0.36 -16.17
C ALA A 33 3.44 -0.44 -16.45
N GLU A 34 2.95 -1.23 -15.48
CA GLU A 34 1.68 -1.95 -15.58
C GLU A 34 0.46 -1.00 -15.63
N LEU A 35 0.50 0.08 -14.83
CA LEU A 35 -0.58 1.07 -14.75
C LEU A 35 -0.69 1.99 -15.98
N GLY A 36 0.42 2.26 -16.66
CA GLY A 36 0.48 3.18 -17.80
C GLY A 36 0.49 4.65 -17.36
N ASP A 37 -0.01 5.54 -18.24
CA ASP A 37 0.00 6.98 -17.99
C ASP A 37 -0.99 7.37 -16.89
N CYS A 38 -0.57 8.31 -16.03
CA CYS A 38 -1.40 8.86 -14.96
C CYS A 38 -2.36 9.90 -15.55
N ILE A 39 -3.66 9.66 -15.42
CA ILE A 39 -4.71 10.54 -15.95
C ILE A 39 -5.18 11.49 -14.85
N LEU A 40 -5.35 10.98 -13.63
CA LEU A 40 -5.77 11.78 -12.48
C LEU A 40 -4.95 11.40 -11.24
N PRO A 41 -4.05 12.26 -10.75
CA PRO A 41 -3.39 12.02 -9.47
C PRO A 41 -4.40 12.19 -8.32
N LEU A 42 -4.53 11.17 -7.47
CA LEU A 42 -5.34 11.26 -6.25
C LEU A 42 -4.51 11.90 -5.13
N LYS A 43 -5.18 12.53 -4.19
CA LYS A 43 -4.62 13.15 -3.01
C LYS A 43 -3.88 12.08 -2.22
N LYS A 44 -2.56 12.20 -2.22
CA LYS A 44 -1.67 11.32 -1.48
C LYS A 44 -1.97 11.50 0.00
N ARG A 45 -2.52 10.47 0.65
CA ARG A 45 -2.51 10.37 2.12
C ARG A 45 -1.06 10.14 2.55
N GLY A 46 -0.31 11.23 2.59
CA GLY A 46 1.07 11.26 3.04
C GLY A 46 1.11 11.07 4.55
N LYS A 47 1.20 9.82 5.01
CA LYS A 47 1.48 9.53 6.41
C LYS A 47 2.95 9.89 6.68
N ASN A 48 3.18 10.95 7.46
CA ASN A 48 4.53 11.38 7.90
C ASN A 48 5.25 10.29 8.73
N TYR A 49 4.51 9.27 9.20
CA TYR A 49 5.01 8.12 9.95
C TYR A 49 5.95 7.20 9.17
N PHE A 50 6.07 7.35 7.84
CA PHE A 50 6.99 6.54 7.04
C PHE A 50 8.45 6.62 7.53
N TRP A 51 8.96 7.83 7.75
CA TRP A 51 10.33 8.02 8.21
C TRP A 51 10.56 7.47 9.62
N ILE A 52 9.55 7.58 10.48
CA ILE A 52 9.58 7.04 11.84
C ILE A 52 9.65 5.51 11.78
N ALA A 53 8.76 4.87 11.02
CA ALA A 53 8.72 3.42 10.90
C ALA A 53 9.99 2.85 10.25
N LEU A 54 10.59 3.58 9.29
CA LEU A 54 11.86 3.20 8.69
C LEU A 54 13.04 3.34 9.66
N ALA A 55 13.01 4.30 10.58
CA ALA A 55 14.06 4.48 11.59
C ALA A 55 13.96 3.45 12.73
N VAL A 56 12.77 2.91 13.01
CA VAL A 56 12.56 1.93 14.09
C VAL A 56 13.29 0.61 13.81
N ALA A 57 13.27 0.12 12.57
CA ALA A 57 13.93 -1.14 12.20
C ALA A 57 15.46 -1.16 12.51
N PRO A 58 16.28 -0.20 12.06
CA PRO A 58 17.71 -0.16 12.40
C PRO A 58 17.95 0.15 13.88
N THR A 59 17.06 0.90 14.53
CA THR A 59 17.14 1.18 15.97
C THR A 59 16.96 -0.09 16.80
N LEU A 60 16.02 -0.97 16.42
CA LEU A 60 15.82 -2.26 17.10
C LEU A 60 17.03 -3.17 16.95
N ILE A 61 17.61 -3.25 15.75
CA ILE A 61 18.82 -4.04 15.50
C ILE A 61 20.02 -3.47 16.28
N PHE A 62 20.11 -2.14 16.41
CA PHE A 62 21.13 -1.49 17.23
C PHE A 62 20.94 -1.78 18.73
N LEU A 63 19.69 -1.76 19.22
CA LEU A 63 19.36 -2.03 20.62
C LEU A 63 19.72 -3.46 21.03
N GLN A 64 19.62 -4.42 20.11
CA GLN A 64 20.08 -5.80 20.32
C GLN A 64 21.57 -5.89 20.65
N ARG A 65 22.39 -4.89 20.29
CA ARG A 65 23.82 -4.89 20.65
C ARG A 65 24.04 -4.62 22.14
N PHE A 66 23.14 -3.90 22.81
CA PHE A 66 23.27 -3.60 24.23
C PHE A 66 22.63 -4.67 25.12
N ARG A 67 21.71 -5.46 24.58
CA ARG A 67 21.01 -6.50 25.34
C ARG A 67 20.76 -7.74 24.49
N ASP A 68 21.53 -8.78 24.74
CA ASP A 68 21.32 -10.09 24.14
C ASP A 68 20.21 -10.85 24.87
N PHE A 69 19.06 -10.97 24.22
CA PHE A 69 17.91 -11.76 24.71
C PHE A 69 18.04 -13.26 24.36
N GLY A 70 19.21 -13.69 23.88
CA GLY A 70 19.46 -15.02 23.33
C GLY A 70 19.21 -15.11 21.81
N PRO A 71 19.75 -16.15 21.15
CA PRO A 71 19.74 -16.28 19.69
C PRO A 71 18.34 -16.26 19.08
N PHE A 72 17.42 -17.02 19.67
CA PHE A 72 16.08 -17.22 19.13
C PHE A 72 15.28 -15.91 19.10
N ILE A 73 15.30 -15.16 20.21
CA ILE A 73 14.59 -13.87 20.32
C ILE A 73 15.21 -12.84 19.37
N ASN A 74 16.55 -12.80 19.27
CA ASN A 74 17.23 -11.90 18.34
C ASN A 74 16.83 -12.19 16.88
N THR A 75 16.75 -13.46 16.48
CA THR A 75 16.31 -13.86 15.13
C THR A 75 14.88 -13.41 14.84
N ILE A 76 13.93 -13.67 15.75
CA ILE A 76 12.54 -13.26 15.56
C ILE A 76 12.42 -11.75 15.43
N LEU A 77 13.09 -11.01 16.32
CA LEU A 77 13.02 -9.55 16.33
C LEU A 77 13.61 -8.94 15.04
N SER A 78 14.71 -9.50 14.52
CA SER A 78 15.27 -9.10 13.22
C SER A 78 14.31 -9.41 12.06
N LEU A 79 13.65 -10.58 12.08
CA LEU A 79 12.68 -10.96 11.05
C LEU A 79 11.47 -10.02 11.06
N CYS A 80 10.94 -9.70 12.24
CA CYS A 80 9.85 -8.74 12.43
C CYS A 80 10.25 -7.36 11.90
N ALA A 81 11.46 -6.87 12.22
CA ALA A 81 11.95 -5.58 11.73
C ALA A 81 12.00 -5.53 10.18
N ILE A 82 12.47 -6.60 9.54
CA ILE A 82 12.51 -6.71 8.07
C ILE A 82 11.09 -6.72 7.48
N LEU A 83 10.18 -7.50 8.05
CA LEU A 83 8.78 -7.56 7.61
C LEU A 83 8.07 -6.20 7.76
N SER A 84 8.26 -5.52 8.89
CA SER A 84 7.73 -4.18 9.10
C SER A 84 8.25 -3.20 8.05
N ALA A 85 9.54 -3.25 7.72
CA ALA A 85 10.12 -2.42 6.68
C ALA A 85 9.51 -2.70 5.29
N GLU A 86 9.29 -3.97 4.95
CA GLU A 86 8.65 -4.35 3.69
C GLU A 86 7.21 -3.84 3.60
N LEU A 87 6.41 -3.97 4.67
CA LEU A 87 5.04 -3.47 4.72
C LEU A 87 4.98 -1.94 4.55
N VAL A 88 5.83 -1.22 5.29
CA VAL A 88 5.93 0.24 5.22
C VAL A 88 6.35 0.70 3.82
N MET A 89 7.28 -0.01 3.18
CA MET A 89 7.70 0.25 1.80
C MET A 89 6.57 -0.01 0.80
N LYS A 90 5.81 -1.09 0.97
CA LYS A 90 4.66 -1.40 0.11
C LYS A 90 3.59 -0.32 0.21
N GLU A 91 3.26 0.11 1.43
CA GLU A 91 2.29 1.19 1.66
C GLU A 91 2.79 2.53 1.09
N ARG A 92 4.08 2.85 1.23
CA ARG A 92 4.67 4.06 0.64
C ARG A 92 4.62 4.06 -0.87
N ILE A 93 4.95 2.95 -1.53
CA ILE A 93 4.88 2.84 -2.99
C ILE A 93 3.44 3.06 -3.45
N SER A 94 2.47 2.45 -2.78
CA SER A 94 1.06 2.62 -3.12
C SER A 94 0.56 4.04 -2.88
N SER A 95 0.98 4.69 -1.79
CA SER A 95 0.66 6.09 -1.50
C SER A 95 1.27 7.04 -2.55
N LEU A 96 2.50 6.79 -2.99
CA LEU A 96 3.16 7.59 -4.03
C LEU A 96 2.52 7.44 -5.41
N LEU A 97 2.02 6.25 -5.70
CA LEU A 97 1.33 5.90 -6.93
C LEU A 97 -0.19 6.09 -6.81
N SER A 98 -0.72 6.74 -5.78
CA SER A 98 -2.17 6.91 -5.65
C SER A 98 -2.70 7.82 -6.78
N GLY A 99 -3.61 7.31 -7.59
CA GLY A 99 -4.11 7.95 -8.79
C GLY A 99 -4.92 7.01 -9.68
N VAL A 100 -5.65 7.60 -10.61
CA VAL A 100 -6.30 6.90 -11.72
C VAL A 100 -5.33 6.91 -12.91
N TYR A 101 -5.03 5.72 -13.41
CA TYR A 101 -4.11 5.49 -14.52
C TYR A 101 -4.84 4.86 -15.70
N LYS A 102 -4.16 4.80 -16.83
CA LYS A 102 -4.74 4.27 -18.06
C LYS A 102 -5.26 2.83 -17.94
N ASN A 103 -4.56 1.97 -17.23
CA ASN A 103 -4.91 0.55 -17.15
C ASN A 103 -5.54 0.15 -15.81
N GLY A 104 -5.71 1.09 -14.89
CA GLY A 104 -6.21 0.78 -13.55
C GLY A 104 -6.19 1.95 -12.59
N ILE A 105 -6.65 1.70 -11.38
CA ILE A 105 -6.68 2.66 -10.28
C ILE A 105 -5.79 2.19 -9.14
N VAL A 106 -5.08 3.13 -8.53
CA VAL A 106 -4.37 2.93 -7.28
C VAL A 106 -5.00 3.81 -6.22
N VAL A 107 -5.66 3.20 -5.25
CA VAL A 107 -6.36 3.93 -4.20
C VAL A 107 -6.36 3.12 -2.91
N ASP A 108 -6.23 3.81 -1.78
CA ASP A 108 -6.11 3.25 -0.42
C ASP A 108 -5.15 2.05 -0.27
N GLY A 109 -3.94 2.17 -0.84
CA GLY A 109 -2.93 1.12 -0.69
C GLY A 109 -3.10 -0.07 -1.65
N ARG A 110 -4.14 -0.07 -2.49
CA ARG A 110 -4.48 -1.15 -3.42
C ARG A 110 -4.23 -0.74 -4.86
N PHE A 111 -3.84 -1.73 -5.67
CA PHE A 111 -3.65 -1.61 -7.11
C PHE A 111 -4.75 -2.46 -7.75
N ILE A 112 -5.62 -1.85 -8.54
CA ILE A 112 -6.76 -2.52 -9.17
C ILE A 112 -6.69 -2.22 -10.67
N LEU A 113 -6.50 -3.25 -11.49
CA LEU A 113 -6.52 -3.13 -12.95
C LEU A 113 -7.97 -3.04 -13.43
N PHE A 114 -8.24 -2.25 -14.47
CA PHE A 114 -9.61 -2.15 -15.01
C PHE A 114 -10.11 -3.47 -15.59
N SER A 115 -9.20 -4.32 -16.09
CA SER A 115 -9.54 -5.68 -16.55
C SER A 115 -10.09 -6.57 -15.43
N ASP A 116 -9.77 -6.29 -14.17
CA ASP A 116 -10.24 -7.05 -13.00
C ASP A 116 -11.53 -6.45 -12.42
N ILE A 117 -11.93 -5.23 -12.83
CA ILE A 117 -13.17 -4.62 -12.35
C ILE A 117 -14.34 -5.17 -13.17
N LEU A 118 -15.27 -5.85 -12.50
CA LEU A 118 -16.50 -6.37 -13.11
C LEU A 118 -17.62 -5.34 -13.07
N ALA A 119 -17.76 -4.62 -11.96
CA ALA A 119 -18.80 -3.61 -11.81
C ALA A 119 -18.40 -2.52 -10.80
N LEU A 120 -18.88 -1.31 -11.06
CA LEU A 120 -18.86 -0.20 -10.13
C LEU A 120 -20.29 0.05 -9.66
N PRO A 121 -20.76 -0.60 -8.58
CA PRO A 121 -22.04 -0.27 -7.98
C PRO A 121 -21.96 1.12 -7.35
N THR A 122 -22.10 2.16 -8.16
CA THR A 122 -22.07 3.57 -7.74
C THR A 122 -23.32 3.97 -6.94
N ILE A 123 -24.41 3.18 -7.05
CA ILE A 123 -25.78 3.61 -6.68
C ILE A 123 -26.32 2.93 -5.41
N ALA A 124 -25.69 1.86 -4.91
CA ALA A 124 -26.27 1.06 -3.82
C ALA A 124 -26.36 1.78 -2.45
N TYR A 125 -25.75 2.96 -2.30
CA TYR A 125 -25.76 3.72 -1.03
C TYR A 125 -26.46 5.09 -1.14
N GLU A 126 -27.00 5.46 -2.31
CA GLU A 126 -27.72 6.74 -2.48
C GLU A 126 -29.22 6.63 -2.16
N HIS A 127 -29.76 5.42 -1.96
CA HIS A 127 -31.20 5.18 -1.74
C HIS A 127 -31.56 4.41 -0.47
N GLU A 128 -30.58 4.05 0.37
CA GLU A 128 -30.87 3.52 1.70
C GLU A 128 -30.82 4.67 2.70
N GLU A 129 -32.00 5.05 3.22
CA GLU A 129 -32.25 6.17 4.15
C GLU A 129 -31.43 6.12 5.47
N GLU A 130 -30.59 5.09 5.67
CA GLU A 130 -29.83 4.85 6.91
C GLU A 130 -28.34 5.26 6.87
N THR A 131 -27.76 5.65 5.72
CA THR A 131 -26.31 5.90 5.65
C THR A 131 -25.94 7.38 5.91
N GLN A 132 -26.11 7.83 7.15
CA GLN A 132 -25.73 9.18 7.61
C GLN A 132 -24.22 9.36 7.86
N ASP A 133 -23.41 8.31 7.76
CA ASP A 133 -21.97 8.38 8.03
C ASP A 133 -21.18 8.91 6.82
N ASP A 134 -20.47 10.03 7.03
CA ASP A 134 -19.57 10.66 6.05
C ASP A 134 -18.53 9.68 5.45
N PHE A 135 -18.20 8.62 6.19
CA PHE A 135 -17.27 7.57 5.77
C PHE A 135 -17.77 6.81 4.52
N TYR A 136 -19.06 6.49 4.46
CA TYR A 136 -19.63 5.75 3.32
C TYR A 136 -19.74 6.61 2.07
N ARG A 137 -20.06 7.90 2.24
CA ARG A 137 -20.10 8.89 1.14
C ARG A 137 -18.74 9.10 0.48
N GLN A 138 -17.66 8.95 1.25
CA GLN A 138 -16.29 9.03 0.75
C GLN A 138 -15.77 7.68 0.23
N SER A 139 -16.55 6.60 0.33
CA SER A 139 -16.14 5.27 -0.12
C SER A 139 -16.78 4.90 -1.46
N LEU A 140 -16.08 4.07 -2.24
CA LEU A 140 -16.58 3.45 -3.46
C LEU A 140 -16.47 1.94 -3.31
N LYS A 141 -17.58 1.25 -3.59
CA LYS A 141 -17.60 -0.20 -3.74
C LYS A 141 -17.18 -0.56 -5.16
N ILE A 142 -16.19 -1.45 -5.28
CA ILE A 142 -15.65 -1.96 -6.54
C ILE A 142 -15.78 -3.48 -6.48
N VAL A 143 -16.47 -4.06 -7.45
CA VAL A 143 -16.56 -5.53 -7.59
C VAL A 143 -15.47 -5.97 -8.54
N THR A 144 -14.55 -6.80 -8.06
CA THR A 144 -13.48 -7.37 -8.87
C THR A 144 -13.63 -8.88 -9.05
N GLU A 145 -13.06 -9.40 -10.13
CA GLU A 145 -13.10 -10.83 -10.45
C GLU A 145 -12.28 -11.65 -9.46
N GLN A 146 -11.08 -11.16 -9.11
CA GLN A 146 -10.16 -11.90 -8.24
C GLN A 146 -10.42 -11.75 -6.74
N SER A 147 -10.92 -10.60 -6.30
CA SER A 147 -11.01 -10.25 -4.87
C SER A 147 -12.45 -10.02 -4.39
N GLY A 148 -13.44 -10.17 -5.27
CA GLY A 148 -14.84 -9.95 -4.93
C GLY A 148 -15.14 -8.48 -4.64
N GLU A 149 -15.91 -8.20 -3.58
CA GLU A 149 -16.33 -6.85 -3.25
C GLU A 149 -15.27 -6.12 -2.41
N ILE A 150 -14.75 -5.00 -2.93
CA ILE A 150 -13.78 -4.16 -2.25
C ILE A 150 -14.39 -2.78 -2.00
N TYR A 151 -14.19 -2.27 -0.80
CA TYR A 151 -14.49 -0.88 -0.46
C TYR A 151 -13.21 -0.07 -0.47
N VAL A 152 -13.24 1.08 -1.14
CA VAL A 152 -12.11 2.00 -1.17
C VAL A 152 -12.53 3.39 -0.72
N GLY A 153 -11.83 3.93 0.28
CA GLY A 153 -12.02 5.30 0.75
C GLY A 153 -11.22 6.33 -0.05
N PHE A 154 -11.87 7.45 -0.35
CA PHE A 154 -11.29 8.66 -0.92
C PHE A 154 -11.05 9.71 0.17
N SER A 155 -10.33 10.79 -0.15
CA SER A 155 -10.11 11.88 0.82
C SER A 155 -11.27 12.86 0.88
N SER A 156 -12.12 12.89 -0.15
CA SER A 156 -13.34 13.69 -0.20
C SER A 156 -14.36 13.09 -1.17
N VAL A 157 -15.63 13.48 -1.02
CA VAL A 157 -16.72 13.08 -1.93
C VAL A 157 -16.47 13.58 -3.36
N GLN A 158 -15.95 14.82 -3.51
CA GLN A 158 -15.58 15.38 -4.80
C GLN A 158 -14.46 14.57 -5.49
N GLU A 159 -13.48 14.10 -4.71
CA GLU A 159 -12.40 13.27 -5.24
C GLU A 159 -12.93 11.91 -5.73
N ARG A 160 -13.88 11.32 -4.99
CA ARG A 160 -14.60 10.11 -5.41
C ARG A 160 -15.35 10.34 -6.72
N GLU A 161 -16.14 11.41 -6.82
CA GLU A 161 -16.93 11.73 -8.03
C GLU A 161 -16.03 11.95 -9.25
N ASN A 162 -14.94 12.70 -9.09
CA ASN A 162 -13.97 12.91 -10.16
C ASN A 162 -13.29 11.60 -10.59
N ALA A 163 -12.95 10.73 -9.64
CA ALA A 163 -12.38 9.42 -9.94
C ALA A 163 -13.38 8.54 -10.71
N VAL A 164 -14.63 8.45 -10.24
CA VAL A 164 -15.70 7.68 -10.92
C VAL A 164 -15.95 8.22 -12.32
N ALA A 165 -16.08 9.53 -12.49
CA ALA A 165 -16.27 10.15 -13.81
C ALA A 165 -15.11 9.84 -14.77
N THR A 166 -13.88 9.86 -14.27
CA THR A 166 -12.69 9.53 -15.07
C THR A 166 -12.66 8.05 -15.45
N ILE A 167 -12.99 7.15 -14.51
CA ILE A 167 -13.06 5.70 -14.78
C ILE A 167 -14.14 5.39 -15.81
N LEU A 168 -15.34 5.97 -15.67
CA LEU A 168 -16.44 5.76 -16.61
C LEU A 168 -16.17 6.37 -18.00
N ALA A 169 -15.44 7.49 -18.08
CA ALA A 169 -15.02 8.06 -19.34
C ALA A 169 -14.04 7.15 -20.10
N GLN A 170 -13.26 6.37 -19.35
CA GLN A 170 -12.22 5.52 -19.91
C GLN A 170 -12.70 4.09 -20.21
N GLU A 171 -13.52 3.54 -19.32
CA GLU A 171 -14.13 2.21 -19.43
C GLU A 171 -15.66 2.35 -19.33
N PRO A 172 -16.33 2.77 -20.41
CA PRO A 172 -17.79 2.94 -20.42
C PRO A 172 -18.55 1.62 -20.22
N ARG A 173 -17.86 0.47 -20.33
CA ARG A 173 -18.38 -0.86 -20.01
C ARG A 173 -18.79 -1.01 -18.54
N LEU A 174 -18.18 -0.22 -17.66
CA LEU A 174 -18.45 -0.23 -16.22
C LEU A 174 -19.62 0.67 -15.82
N LYS A 175 -20.29 1.29 -16.80
CA LYS A 175 -21.49 2.08 -16.56
C LYS A 175 -22.64 1.12 -16.19
N PRO A 176 -23.35 1.37 -15.08
CA PRO A 176 -24.54 0.60 -14.72
C PRO A 176 -25.64 0.75 -15.78
#